data_AF-A0A9N7PKF7-F1
#
_entry.id   AF-A0A9N7PKF7-F1
#
_cell.length_a   1.000
_cell.length_b   1.000
_cell.length_c   1.000
_cell.angle_alpha   90.00
_cell.angle_beta   90.00
_cell.angle_gamma   90.00
#
_symmetry.space_group_name_H-M   'P 1'
#
loop_
_entity.id
_entity.type
_entity.pdbx_description
1 polymer ?
#
loop_
_entity_poly.entity_id
_entity_poly.type
_entity_poly.pdbx_seq_one_letter_code
_entity_poly.pdbx_strand_id
1 'polypeptide(L)' 'MFDLFNVPALDDAVKSGKEIRYSHHPEQYGDCALLKEWEYLKSEYGFKRLIKEGEFWYAIK' A
#
# COMPACT_ATOMS: atom_id res chain seq x y z
N MET A 1 -8.31 5.79 -13.59
CA MET A 1 -9.26 6.14 -12.50
C MET A 1 -8.77 5.74 -11.12
N PHE A 2 -7.83 4.79 -10.97
CA PHE A 2 -7.39 4.28 -9.66
C PHE A 2 -6.34 5.17 -8.99
N ASP A 3 -5.40 5.73 -9.77
CA ASP A 3 -4.33 6.59 -9.28
C ASP A 3 -4.83 7.91 -8.67
N LEU A 4 -6.01 8.39 -9.06
CA LEU A 4 -6.56 9.65 -8.58
C LEU A 4 -7.24 9.55 -7.21
N PHE A 5 -7.61 8.36 -6.75
CA PHE A 5 -8.29 8.17 -5.46
C PHE A 5 -7.40 7.46 -4.44
N ASN A 6 -6.62 6.44 -4.85
CA ASN A 6 -5.76 5.71 -3.91
C ASN A 6 -4.44 6.44 -3.61
N VAL A 7 -3.82 7.12 -4.57
CA VAL A 7 -2.56 7.87 -4.32
C VAL A 7 -2.74 8.98 -3.28
N PRO A 8 -3.72 9.91 -3.39
CA PRO A 8 -3.89 10.94 -2.36
C PRO A 8 -4.33 10.36 -1.02
N ALA A 9 -5.08 9.26 -0.99
CA ALA A 9 -5.45 8.59 0.26
C ALA A 9 -4.25 7.92 0.94
N LEU A 10 -3.35 7.31 0.16
CA LEU A 10 -2.09 6.77 0.65
C LEU A 10 -1.17 7.88 1.15
N ASP A 11 -1.04 8.97 0.39
CA ASP A 11 -0.23 10.12 0.75
C ASP A 11 -0.73 10.77 2.04
N ASP A 12 -2.05 10.98 2.19
CA ASP A 12 -2.65 11.45 3.44
C ASP A 12 -2.41 10.47 4.58
N ALA A 13 -2.58 9.17 4.35
CA ALA A 13 -2.37 8.16 5.37
C ALA A 13 -0.91 8.15 5.86
N VAL A 14 0.07 8.15 4.95
CA VAL A 14 1.48 8.16 5.32
C VAL A 14 1.87 9.49 5.99
N LYS A 15 1.42 10.64 5.46
CA LYS A 15 1.68 11.96 6.07
C LYS A 15 1.03 12.13 7.44
N SER A 16 -0.16 11.56 7.62
CA SER A 16 -0.87 11.53 8.89
C SER A 16 -0.27 10.53 9.89
N GLY A 17 0.71 9.70 9.48
CA GLY A 17 1.29 8.65 10.32
C GLY A 17 0.37 7.44 10.53
N LYS A 18 -0.62 7.25 9.65
CA LYS A 18 -1.49 6.07 9.64
C LYS A 18 -0.77 4.89 9.00
N GLU A 19 -1.10 3.71 9.48
CA GLU A 19 -0.58 2.45 8.95
C GLU A 19 -1.35 2.08 7.68
N ILE A 20 -0.63 1.67 6.62
CA ILE A 20 -1.28 1.19 5.40
C ILE A 20 -1.58 -0.30 5.57
N ARG A 21 -2.87 -0.66 5.45
CA ARG A 21 -3.32 -2.05 5.45
C ARG A 21 -3.99 -2.41 4.13
N TYR A 22 -3.75 -3.61 3.67
CA TYR A 22 -4.38 -4.22 2.51
C TYR A 22 -5.18 -5.44 2.95
N SER A 23 -6.39 -5.60 2.41
CA SER A 23 -7.19 -6.81 2.68
C SER A 23 -6.68 -8.04 1.93
N HIS A 24 -5.85 -7.84 0.90
CA HIS A 24 -5.32 -8.89 0.06
C HIS A 24 -3.86 -8.62 -0.26
N HIS A 25 -3.09 -9.67 -0.60
CA HIS A 25 -1.68 -9.52 -0.89
C HIS A 25 -1.48 -8.81 -2.24
N PRO A 26 -0.92 -7.58 -2.29
CA PRO A 26 -0.79 -6.80 -3.52
C PRO A 26 0.02 -7.51 -4.60
N GLU A 27 1.01 -8.34 -4.23
CA GLU A 27 1.86 -9.05 -5.20
C GLU A 27 1.22 -10.36 -5.71
N GLN A 28 0.11 -10.81 -5.13
CA GLN A 28 -0.57 -12.05 -5.54
C GLN A 28 -1.67 -11.78 -6.59
N TYR A 29 -2.11 -10.53 -6.72
CA TYR A 29 -3.11 -10.10 -7.70
C TYR A 29 -2.39 -9.29 -8.77
N GLY A 30 -2.05 -9.94 -9.90
CA GLY A 30 -1.17 -9.45 -10.98
C GLY A 30 -1.23 -7.96 -11.35
N ASP A 31 -1.75 -7.59 -12.52
CA ASP A 31 -1.87 -6.18 -12.95
C ASP A 31 -3.08 -5.52 -12.27
N CYS A 32 -3.06 -5.50 -10.95
CA CYS A 32 -4.04 -4.81 -10.13
C CYS A 32 -3.46 -3.55 -9.53
N ALA A 33 -4.34 -2.63 -9.20
CA ALA A 33 -3.92 -1.35 -8.66
C ALA A 33 -3.26 -1.46 -7.27
N LEU A 34 -3.54 -2.52 -6.51
CA LEU A 34 -2.84 -2.85 -5.26
C LEU A 34 -1.32 -2.97 -5.46
N LEU A 35 -0.88 -3.55 -6.58
CA LEU A 35 0.54 -3.67 -6.90
C LEU A 35 1.15 -2.29 -7.15
N LYS A 36 0.46 -1.44 -7.92
CA LYS A 36 0.90 -0.06 -8.21
C LYS A 36 1.02 0.78 -6.94
N GLU A 37 0.06 0.65 -6.03
CA GLU A 37 0.10 1.29 -4.72
C GLU A 37 1.31 0.83 -3.90
N TRP A 38 1.59 -0.47 -3.92
CA TRP A 38 2.73 -1.04 -3.20
C TRP A 38 4.06 -0.59 -3.78
N GLU A 39 4.20 -0.59 -5.10
CA GLU A 39 5.38 -0.06 -5.79
C GLU A 39 5.57 1.44 -5.52
N TYR A 40 4.49 2.22 -5.52
CA TYR A 40 4.51 3.64 -5.18
C TYR A 40 4.99 3.87 -3.74
N LEU A 41 4.45 3.15 -2.77
CA LEU A 41 4.88 3.22 -1.36
C LEU A 41 6.35 2.81 -1.18
N LYS A 42 6.80 1.75 -1.87
CA LYS A 42 8.20 1.33 -1.87
C LYS A 42 9.11 2.45 -2.42
N SER A 43 8.75 3.03 -3.56
CA SER A 43 9.58 4.00 -4.27
C SER A 43 9.60 5.38 -3.60
N GLU A 44 8.44 5.89 -3.17
CA GLU A 44 8.30 7.27 -2.67
C GLU A 44 8.52 7.36 -1.16
N TYR A 45 8.00 6.39 -0.41
CA TYR A 45 8.01 6.43 1.06
C TYR A 45 9.06 5.51 1.69
N GLY A 46 9.62 4.59 0.90
CA GLY A 46 10.67 3.67 1.32
C GLY A 46 10.14 2.47 2.12
N PHE A 47 8.88 2.08 1.92
CA PHE A 47 8.34 0.86 2.54
C PHE A 47 9.16 -0.36 2.08
N LYS A 48 9.48 -1.27 3.00
CA LYS A 48 10.40 -2.39 2.72
C LYS A 48 9.70 -3.73 2.62
N ARG A 49 8.69 -3.96 3.45
CA ARG A 49 8.01 -5.26 3.52
C ARG A 49 6.54 -5.10 3.91
N LEU A 50 5.77 -6.10 3.55
CA LEU A 50 4.41 -6.30 4.02
C LEU A 50 4.43 -7.36 5.13
N ILE A 51 3.77 -7.09 6.24
CA ILE A 51 3.56 -8.04 7.32
C ILE A 51 2.11 -8.49 7.27
N LYS A 52 1.88 -9.80 7.17
CA LYS A 52 0.53 -10.35 7.32
C LYS A 52 0.18 -10.41 8.80
N GLU A 53 -0.88 -9.71 9.20
CA GLU A 53 -1.44 -9.80 10.54
C GLU A 53 -2.93 -10.15 10.43
N GLY A 54 -3.26 -11.38 10.81
CA GLY A 54 -4.59 -11.96 10.61
C GLY A 54 -4.94 -12.12 9.12
N GLU A 55 -6.00 -11.45 8.70
CA GLU A 55 -6.51 -11.45 7.32
C GLU A 55 -5.96 -10.26 6.51
N PHE A 56 -5.25 -9.34 7.14
CA PHE A 56 -4.76 -8.11 6.52
C PHE A 56 -3.24 -8.10 6.36
N TRP A 57 -2.76 -7.29 5.43
CA TRP A 57 -1.36 -7.07 5.14
C TRP A 57 -0.98 -5.63 5.42
N TYR A 58 -0.03 -5.43 6.33
CA TYR A 58 0.40 -4.13 6.79
C TYR A 58 1.72 -3.76 6.13
N ALA A 59 1.77 -2.61 5.46
CA ALA A 59 3.00 -2.07 4.92
C ALA A 59 3.85 -1.49 6.05
N ILE A 60 5.12 -1.88 6.11
CA ILE A 60 6.07 -1.30 7.06
C ILE A 60 7.31 -0.72 6.38
N LYS A 61 7.85 0.34 6.97
CA LYS A 61 9.08 1.04 6.58
C LYS A 61 10.31 0.51 7.33
#